data_AF-A0A1M3PPZ6-F1
#
_entry.id   AF-A0A1M3PPZ6-F1
#
_cell.length_a   1.000
_cell.length_b   1.000
_cell.length_c   1.000
_cell.angle_alpha   90.00
_cell.angle_beta   90.00
_cell.angle_gamma   90.00
#
_symmetry.space_group_name_H-M   'P 1'
#
loop_
_entity.id
_entity.type
_entity.pdbx_description
1 polymer ?
#
loop_
_entity_poly.entity_id
_entity_poly.type
_entity_poly.pdbx_seq_one_letter_code
_entity_poly.pdbx_strand_id
1 'polypeptide(L)'
;MTSLYDELGVAADAGAGDIKRAYRKAAKRTHPDNHETGDRAAFDRVQRAWLILSDADRRARYDRGEPVDEDLMGGGESMVISLLAKFFTVVLAKFDPQYDDLVGETRKLIELSIDTGRKQLDKTRKAIDAFEKAQGRLTTADDRNILGGVIASRLADERRRLVATEAELTLHADVLDLCNAHSYRADPRPASAGWPSASRDRNRPEDDLILDLMMEQLLRKGRRSGR
;
A
#
# COMPACT_ATOMS: atom_id res chain seq x y z
N MET A 1 25.34 18.06 3.51
CA MET A 1 24.04 17.48 3.90
C MET A 1 23.00 18.37 3.25
N THR A 2 22.26 17.87 2.26
CA THR A 2 21.29 18.66 1.48
C THR A 2 20.01 18.82 2.30
N SER A 3 19.51 20.05 2.49
CA SER A 3 18.25 20.28 3.21
C SER A 3 17.05 19.89 2.34
N LEU A 4 15.87 19.72 2.94
CA LEU A 4 14.64 19.45 2.18
C LEU A 4 14.27 20.62 1.27
N TYR A 5 14.63 21.85 1.68
CA TYR A 5 14.45 23.04 0.86
C TYR A 5 15.35 23.01 -0.38
N ASP A 6 16.58 22.51 -0.24
CA ASP A 6 17.52 22.34 -1.35
C ASP A 6 17.04 21.27 -2.34
N GLU A 7 16.43 20.18 -1.86
CA GLU A 7 15.84 19.14 -2.72
C GLU A 7 14.69 19.67 -3.59
N LEU A 8 13.93 20.64 -3.08
CA LEU A 8 12.90 21.36 -3.86
C LEU A 8 13.46 22.56 -4.63
N GLY A 9 14.68 23.02 -4.32
CA GLY A 9 15.31 24.19 -4.90
C GLY A 9 14.65 25.51 -4.49
N VAL A 10 14.27 25.64 -3.21
CA VAL A 10 13.66 26.85 -2.63
C VAL A 10 14.42 27.31 -1.40
N ALA A 11 14.21 28.56 -1.00
CA ALA A 11 14.75 29.07 0.26
C ALA A 11 13.93 28.57 1.47
N ALA A 12 14.55 28.52 2.66
CA ALA A 12 13.90 28.04 3.88
C ALA A 12 12.72 28.91 4.34
N ASP A 13 12.68 30.18 3.94
CA ASP A 13 11.60 31.14 4.18
C ASP A 13 10.48 31.09 3.11
N ALA A 14 10.59 30.19 2.12
CA ALA A 14 9.62 30.09 1.03
C ALA A 14 8.19 29.86 1.54
N GLY A 15 7.22 30.59 0.99
CA GLY A 15 5.81 30.39 1.33
C GLY A 15 5.29 29.04 0.84
N ALA A 16 4.18 28.56 1.42
CA ALA A 16 3.55 27.29 1.00
C ALA A 16 3.23 27.24 -0.51
N GLY A 17 2.88 28.39 -1.09
CA GLY A 17 2.66 28.53 -2.53
C GLY A 17 3.92 28.31 -3.38
N ASP A 18 5.07 28.78 -2.91
CA ASP A 18 6.37 28.59 -3.56
C ASP A 18 6.85 27.14 -3.48
N ILE A 19 6.72 26.53 -2.30
CA ILE A 19 7.05 25.11 -2.07
C ILE A 19 6.23 24.22 -3.02
N LYS A 20 4.93 24.51 -3.17
CA LYS A 20 4.03 23.77 -4.08
C LYS A 20 4.40 23.92 -5.54
N ARG A 21 4.80 25.13 -5.97
CA ARG A 21 5.26 25.36 -7.34
C ARG A 21 6.59 24.65 -7.61
N ALA A 22 7.51 24.72 -6.66
CA ALA A 22 8.82 24.11 -6.75
C ALA A 22 8.75 22.59 -6.81
N TYR A 23 7.94 21.96 -5.95
CA TYR A 23 7.68 20.52 -6.01
C TYR A 23 7.16 20.07 -7.38
N ARG A 24 6.14 20.75 -7.93
CA ARG A 24 5.59 20.38 -9.25
C ARG A 24 6.65 20.45 -10.35
N LYS A 25 7.51 21.47 -10.32
CA LYS A 25 8.60 21.65 -11.28
C LYS A 25 9.67 20.58 -11.10
N ALA A 26 10.06 20.29 -9.87
CA ALA A 26 11.06 19.29 -9.53
C ALA A 26 10.58 17.87 -9.88
N ALA A 27 9.35 17.49 -9.50
CA ALA A 27 8.77 16.19 -9.77
C ALA A 27 8.63 15.90 -11.27
N LYS A 28 8.24 16.89 -12.08
CA LYS A 28 8.19 16.75 -13.55
C LYS A 28 9.58 16.60 -14.17
N ARG A 29 10.58 17.31 -13.62
CA ARG A 29 11.97 17.22 -14.08
C ARG A 29 12.58 15.87 -13.75
N THR A 30 12.41 15.39 -12.52
CA THR A 30 13.04 14.16 -12.04
C THR A 30 12.24 12.90 -12.34
N HIS A 31 11.03 13.00 -12.89
CA HIS A 31 10.19 11.85 -13.22
C HIS A 31 10.98 10.84 -14.07
N PRO A 32 10.96 9.53 -13.75
CA PRO A 32 11.72 8.52 -14.49
C PRO A 32 11.35 8.44 -15.99
N ASP A 33 10.14 8.84 -16.35
CA ASP A 33 9.69 8.93 -17.77
C ASP A 33 10.22 10.18 -18.50
N ASN A 34 10.95 11.07 -17.81
CA ASN A 34 11.62 12.19 -18.45
C ASN A 34 12.98 11.71 -19.00
N HIS A 35 13.12 11.66 -20.32
CA HIS A 35 14.31 11.13 -21.00
C HIS A 35 15.57 12.00 -20.85
N GLU A 36 15.44 13.27 -20.49
CA GLU A 36 16.58 14.20 -20.38
C GLU A 36 17.09 14.32 -18.94
N THR A 37 16.17 14.33 -17.97
CA THR A 37 16.48 14.65 -16.56
C THR A 37 15.87 13.67 -15.55
N GLY A 38 15.26 12.58 -16.02
CA GLY A 38 14.64 11.57 -15.18
C GLY A 38 15.67 10.82 -14.34
N ASP A 39 15.46 10.84 -13.03
CA ASP A 39 16.27 10.12 -12.06
C ASP A 39 15.35 9.68 -10.93
N ARG A 40 15.17 8.37 -10.80
CA ARG A 40 14.30 7.78 -9.77
C ARG A 40 14.73 8.18 -8.36
N ALA A 41 16.04 8.20 -8.10
CA ALA A 41 16.56 8.56 -6.79
C ALA A 41 16.33 10.04 -6.49
N ALA A 42 16.46 10.92 -7.50
CA ALA A 42 16.11 12.33 -7.37
C ALA A 42 14.60 12.54 -7.18
N PHE A 43 13.76 11.79 -7.89
CA PHE A 43 12.32 11.83 -7.71
C PHE A 43 11.92 11.42 -6.28
N ASP A 44 12.50 10.36 -5.75
CA ASP A 44 12.21 9.91 -4.38
C ASP A 44 12.67 10.96 -3.34
N ARG A 45 13.79 11.67 -3.56
CA ARG A 45 14.22 12.80 -2.71
C ARG A 45 13.25 13.99 -2.75
N VAL A 46 12.80 14.37 -3.95
CA VAL A 46 11.81 15.44 -4.17
C VAL A 46 10.48 15.12 -3.50
N GLN A 47 10.04 13.85 -3.53
CA GLN A 47 8.84 13.40 -2.85
C GLN A 47 8.97 13.53 -1.33
N ARG A 48 10.09 13.09 -0.75
CA ARG A 48 10.35 13.23 0.69
C ARG A 48 10.31 14.68 1.16
N ALA A 49 10.97 15.56 0.42
CA ALA A 49 11.00 16.98 0.75
C ALA A 49 9.59 17.61 0.70
N TRP A 50 8.79 17.29 -0.31
CA TRP A 50 7.41 17.77 -0.40
C TRP A 50 6.53 17.28 0.76
N LEU A 51 6.65 16.02 1.17
CA LEU A 51 5.84 15.42 2.25
C LEU A 51 6.02 16.10 3.61
N ILE A 52 7.19 16.70 3.86
CA ILE A 52 7.50 17.42 5.09
C ILE A 52 7.21 18.90 4.94
N LEU A 53 7.63 19.53 3.83
CA LEU A 53 7.56 20.99 3.69
C LEU A 53 6.18 21.52 3.26
N SER A 54 5.30 20.66 2.73
CA SER A 54 3.94 21.05 2.33
C SER A 54 2.96 21.15 3.49
N ASP A 55 3.28 20.53 4.63
CA ASP A 55 2.49 20.54 5.85
C ASP A 55 3.09 21.53 6.85
N ALA A 56 2.26 22.44 7.38
CA ALA A 56 2.74 23.54 8.21
C ALA A 56 3.33 23.05 9.54
N ASP A 57 2.76 22.02 10.16
CA ASP A 57 3.19 21.51 11.46
C ASP A 57 4.47 20.68 11.32
N ARG A 58 4.57 19.83 10.28
CA ARG A 58 5.78 19.05 9.98
C ARG A 58 6.93 19.94 9.55
N ARG A 59 6.66 20.96 8.74
CA ARG A 59 7.65 21.98 8.40
C ARG A 59 8.16 22.68 9.65
N ALA A 60 7.26 23.12 10.54
CA ALA A 60 7.68 23.80 11.77
C ALA A 60 8.51 22.89 12.69
N ARG A 61 8.22 21.58 12.77
CA ARG A 61 9.05 20.59 13.48
C ARG A 61 10.42 20.43 12.83
N TYR A 62 10.46 20.34 11.50
CA TYR A 62 11.69 20.25 10.71
C TYR A 62 12.59 21.47 10.95
N ASP A 63 11.98 22.66 10.91
CA ASP A 63 12.66 23.94 11.11
C ASP A 63 13.21 24.10 12.54
N ARG A 64 12.58 23.44 13.54
CA ARG A 64 13.07 23.39 14.92
C ARG A 64 14.14 22.32 15.16
N GLY A 65 14.51 21.55 14.14
CA GLY A 65 15.46 20.44 14.26
C GLY A 65 14.94 19.29 15.13
N GLU A 66 13.63 19.25 15.37
CA GLU A 66 12.99 18.12 16.03
C GLU A 66 13.02 16.92 15.08
N PRO A 67 13.09 15.68 15.59
CA PRO A 67 12.87 14.50 14.77
C PRO A 67 11.52 14.65 14.06
N VAL A 68 11.59 14.87 12.75
CA VAL A 68 10.46 14.72 11.85
C VAL A 68 10.62 13.32 11.31
N ASP A 69 9.86 12.43 11.90
CA ASP A 69 10.06 11.00 11.83
C ASP A 69 10.20 10.50 10.37
N GLU A 70 11.43 10.33 9.89
CA GLU A 70 11.70 9.77 8.56
C GLU A 70 11.34 8.28 8.50
N ASP A 71 11.44 7.58 9.64
CA ASP A 71 10.99 6.19 9.83
C ASP A 71 9.48 6.06 10.11
N LEU A 72 8.78 7.16 10.44
CA LEU A 72 7.31 7.24 10.52
C LEU A 72 6.71 7.91 9.27
N MET A 73 7.14 7.45 8.09
CA MET A 73 6.35 7.53 6.84
C MET A 73 5.00 6.76 6.91
N GLY A 74 4.38 6.64 8.09
CA GLY A 74 3.27 5.74 8.35
C GLY A 74 2.28 6.23 9.40
N GLY A 75 1.84 7.50 9.34
CA GLY A 75 0.52 7.81 9.87
C GLY A 75 -0.52 6.98 9.12
N GLY A 76 -1.59 6.53 9.78
CA GLY A 76 -2.65 5.72 9.15
C GLY A 76 -3.07 6.27 7.78
N GLU A 77 -3.20 7.60 7.66
CA GLU A 77 -3.47 8.29 6.40
C GLU A 77 -2.41 8.11 5.29
N SER A 78 -1.11 8.08 5.60
CA SER A 78 -0.03 7.81 4.63
C SER A 78 -0.08 6.38 4.11
N MET A 79 -0.41 5.42 4.98
CA MET A 79 -0.61 4.02 4.61
C MET A 79 -1.88 3.83 3.77
N VAL A 80 -2.97 4.50 4.14
CA VAL A 80 -4.23 4.52 3.39
C VAL A 80 -4.04 5.11 1.99
N ILE A 81 -3.38 6.26 1.87
CA ILE A 81 -3.06 6.88 0.57
C ILE A 81 -2.17 5.96 -0.27
N SER A 82 -1.15 5.37 0.34
CA SER A 82 -0.23 4.44 -0.36
C SER A 82 -0.95 3.18 -0.83
N LEU A 83 -1.88 2.65 -0.03
CA LEU A 83 -2.68 1.48 -0.36
C LEU A 83 -3.71 1.81 -1.46
N LEU A 84 -4.40 2.95 -1.35
CA LEU A 84 -5.28 3.46 -2.40
C LEU A 84 -4.52 3.57 -3.72
N ALA A 85 -3.32 4.18 -3.72
CA ALA A 85 -2.52 4.33 -4.91
C ALA A 85 -2.17 2.97 -5.56
N LYS A 86 -1.90 1.93 -4.76
CA LYS A 86 -1.68 0.56 -5.28
C LYS A 86 -2.91 0.02 -5.99
N PHE A 87 -4.08 0.11 -5.35
CA PHE A 87 -5.34 -0.35 -5.96
C PHE A 87 -5.66 0.43 -7.23
N PHE A 88 -5.51 1.75 -7.17
CA PHE A 88 -5.76 2.64 -8.31
C PHE A 88 -4.80 2.35 -9.47
N THR A 89 -3.54 1.99 -9.20
CA THR A 89 -2.57 1.58 -10.24
C THR A 89 -3.04 0.33 -10.97
N VAL A 90 -3.56 -0.68 -10.25
CA VAL A 90 -4.10 -1.90 -10.85
C VAL A 90 -5.32 -1.59 -11.71
N VAL A 91 -6.21 -0.73 -11.23
CA VAL A 91 -7.42 -0.32 -11.95
C VAL A 91 -7.05 0.46 -13.22
N LEU A 92 -6.16 1.46 -13.14
CA LEU A 92 -5.71 2.22 -14.31
C LEU A 92 -5.05 1.36 -15.40
N ALA A 93 -4.44 0.23 -15.02
CA ALA A 93 -3.86 -0.69 -15.99
C ALA A 93 -4.93 -1.49 -16.77
N LYS A 94 -6.14 -1.64 -16.23
CA LYS A 94 -7.20 -2.50 -16.78
C LYS A 94 -8.41 -1.73 -17.34
N PHE A 95 -8.65 -0.52 -16.85
CA PHE A 95 -9.85 0.27 -17.13
C PHE A 95 -9.49 1.58 -17.82
N ASP A 96 -10.36 2.04 -18.72
CA ASP A 96 -10.20 3.30 -19.43
C ASP A 96 -10.70 4.46 -18.55
N PRO A 97 -9.82 5.40 -18.13
CA PRO A 97 -10.21 6.51 -17.26
C PRO A 97 -11.30 7.41 -17.85
N GLN A 98 -11.44 7.46 -19.17
CA GLN A 98 -12.45 8.30 -19.79
C GLN A 98 -13.85 7.69 -19.65
N TYR A 99 -13.97 6.37 -19.79
CA TYR A 99 -15.25 5.71 -19.98
C TYR A 99 -15.67 4.78 -18.84
N ASP A 100 -14.74 4.41 -17.96
CA ASP A 100 -14.98 3.46 -16.87
C ASP A 100 -14.92 4.16 -15.50
N ASP A 101 -15.76 3.73 -14.56
CA ASP A 101 -15.82 4.27 -13.19
C ASP A 101 -14.64 3.76 -12.35
N LEU A 102 -13.53 4.49 -12.38
CA LEU A 102 -12.31 4.07 -11.67
C LEU A 102 -12.50 3.96 -10.15
N VAL A 103 -13.35 4.79 -9.54
CA VAL A 103 -13.61 4.72 -8.09
C VAL A 103 -14.43 3.47 -7.77
N GLY A 104 -15.46 3.19 -8.58
CA GLY A 104 -16.27 1.97 -8.47
C GLY A 104 -15.46 0.69 -8.68
N GLU A 105 -14.55 0.67 -9.66
CA GLU A 105 -13.67 -0.49 -9.89
C GLU A 105 -12.61 -0.66 -8.79
N THR A 106 -12.10 0.45 -8.25
CA THR A 106 -11.21 0.42 -7.07
C THR A 106 -11.93 -0.15 -5.85
N ARG A 107 -13.19 0.24 -5.62
CA ARG A 107 -14.04 -0.28 -4.53
C ARG A 107 -14.15 -1.81 -4.59
N LYS A 108 -14.52 -2.35 -5.75
CA LYS A 108 -14.68 -3.81 -5.96
C LYS A 108 -13.39 -4.58 -5.66
N LEU A 109 -12.24 -4.03 -6.06
CA LEU A 109 -10.94 -4.67 -5.84
C LEU A 109 -10.54 -4.69 -4.35
N ILE A 110 -10.87 -3.62 -3.62
CA ILE A 110 -10.65 -3.55 -2.16
C ILE A 110 -11.57 -4.54 -1.44
N GLU A 111 -12.85 -4.62 -1.81
CA GLU A 111 -13.81 -5.58 -1.25
C GLU A 111 -13.32 -7.03 -1.41
N LEU A 112 -12.84 -7.38 -2.61
CA LEU A 112 -12.25 -8.69 -2.87
C LEU A 112 -11.01 -8.97 -2.00
N SER A 113 -10.18 -7.95 -1.77
CA SER A 113 -8.99 -8.05 -0.92
C SER A 113 -9.37 -8.24 0.55
N ILE A 114 -10.40 -7.54 1.05
CA ILE A 114 -10.95 -7.71 2.39
C ILE A 114 -11.49 -9.14 2.58
N ASP A 115 -12.27 -9.65 1.63
CA ASP A 115 -12.82 -11.00 1.72
C ASP A 115 -11.73 -12.08 1.71
N THR A 116 -10.68 -11.87 0.91
CA THR A 116 -9.51 -12.75 0.88
C THR A 116 -8.75 -12.71 2.21
N GLY A 117 -8.51 -11.51 2.75
CA GLY A 117 -7.87 -11.34 4.05
C GLY A 117 -8.67 -11.97 5.19
N ARG A 118 -10.00 -11.84 5.19
CA ARG A 118 -10.89 -12.50 6.17
C ARG A 118 -10.80 -14.03 6.13
N LYS A 119 -10.77 -14.62 4.93
CA LYS A 119 -10.57 -16.07 4.78
C LYS A 119 -9.20 -16.51 5.32
N GLN A 120 -8.17 -15.70 5.11
CA GLN A 120 -6.83 -15.98 5.65
C GLN A 120 -6.80 -15.86 7.17
N LEU A 121 -7.50 -14.87 7.72
CA LEU A 121 -7.63 -14.65 9.15
C LEU A 121 -8.29 -15.84 9.86
N ASP A 122 -9.39 -16.36 9.31
CA ASP A 122 -10.07 -17.57 9.83
C ASP A 122 -9.14 -18.79 9.83
N LYS A 123 -8.37 -19.00 8.76
CA LYS A 123 -7.38 -20.08 8.68
C LYS A 123 -6.29 -19.94 9.75
N THR A 124 -5.76 -18.73 9.94
CA THR A 124 -4.73 -18.46 10.95
C THR A 124 -5.27 -18.65 12.37
N ARG A 125 -6.51 -18.24 12.66
CA ARG A 125 -7.16 -18.50 13.95
C ARG A 125 -7.30 -19.99 14.22
N LYS A 126 -7.78 -20.77 13.25
CA LYS A 126 -7.87 -22.24 13.37
C LYS A 126 -6.51 -22.90 13.60
N ALA A 127 -5.45 -22.40 12.97
CA ALA A 127 -4.09 -22.89 13.17
C ALA A 127 -3.59 -22.61 14.60
N ILE A 128 -3.82 -21.39 15.11
CA ILE A 128 -3.52 -21.01 16.50
C ILE A 128 -4.23 -21.97 17.47
N ASP A 129 -5.54 -22.15 17.32
CA ASP A 129 -6.32 -23.06 18.17
C ASP A 129 -5.77 -24.50 18.15
N ALA A 130 -5.34 -24.98 16.98
CA ALA A 130 -4.75 -26.31 16.84
C ALA A 130 -3.40 -26.42 17.57
N PHE A 131 -2.54 -25.41 17.44
CA PHE A 131 -1.25 -25.38 18.14
C PHE A 131 -1.41 -25.26 19.65
N GLU A 132 -2.35 -24.46 20.14
CA GLU A 132 -2.66 -24.35 21.58
C GLU A 132 -3.16 -25.68 22.14
N LYS A 133 -4.05 -26.37 21.44
CA LYS A 133 -4.51 -27.71 21.81
C LYS A 133 -3.37 -28.72 21.83
N ALA A 134 -2.46 -28.67 20.85
CA ALA A 134 -1.28 -29.54 20.81
C ALA A 134 -0.33 -29.25 21.98
N GLN A 135 -0.08 -27.97 22.27
CA GLN A 135 0.77 -27.54 23.38
C GLN A 135 0.22 -28.00 24.73
N GLY A 136 -1.09 -27.83 24.98
CA GLY A 136 -1.72 -28.25 26.23
C GLY A 136 -1.81 -29.77 26.43
N ARG A 137 -1.62 -30.57 25.37
CA ARG A 137 -1.60 -32.04 25.41
C ARG A 137 -0.18 -32.61 25.49
N LEU A 138 0.84 -31.79 25.25
CA LEU A 138 2.21 -32.23 25.26
C LEU A 138 2.66 -32.45 26.71
N THR A 139 2.98 -33.69 27.04
CA THR A 139 3.70 -34.03 28.27
C THR A 139 5.11 -34.48 27.89
N THR A 140 6.09 -34.19 28.73
CA THR A 140 7.48 -34.58 28.49
C THR A 140 8.14 -35.01 29.79
N ALA A 141 8.98 -36.03 29.71
CA ALA A 141 9.96 -36.37 30.74
C ALA A 141 11.37 -35.85 30.39
N ASP A 142 11.55 -35.25 29.19
CA ASP A 142 12.78 -34.55 28.78
C ASP A 142 12.72 -33.09 29.26
N ASP A 143 13.63 -32.73 30.17
CA ASP A 143 13.78 -31.40 30.75
C ASP A 143 14.03 -30.31 29.69
N ARG A 144 14.59 -30.68 28.53
CA ARG A 144 14.85 -29.72 27.45
C ARG A 144 13.58 -29.32 26.69
N ASN A 145 12.54 -30.16 26.74
CA ASN A 145 11.23 -29.94 26.12
C ASN A 145 11.27 -29.31 24.71
N ILE A 146 12.12 -29.84 23.83
CA ILE A 146 12.42 -29.23 22.52
C ILE A 146 11.14 -29.10 21.67
N LEU A 147 10.28 -30.14 21.69
CA LEU A 147 9.01 -30.11 20.95
C LEU A 147 8.05 -29.03 21.46
N GLY A 148 8.00 -28.80 22.78
CA GLY A 148 7.24 -27.70 23.37
C GLY A 148 7.75 -26.34 22.89
N GLY A 149 9.08 -26.17 22.82
CA GLY A 149 9.71 -24.96 22.28
C GLY A 149 9.38 -24.72 20.80
N VAL A 150 9.39 -25.78 19.98
CA VAL A 150 9.02 -25.68 18.55
C VAL A 150 7.56 -25.25 18.39
N ILE A 151 6.63 -25.87 19.14
CA ILE A 151 5.20 -25.50 19.10
C ILE A 151 5.00 -24.06 19.55
N ALA A 152 5.65 -23.64 20.65
CA ALA A 152 5.57 -22.27 21.14
C ALA A 152 6.09 -21.24 20.13
N SER A 153 7.20 -21.53 19.45
CA SER A 153 7.73 -20.67 18.39
C SER A 153 6.76 -20.55 17.23
N ARG A 154 6.17 -21.66 16.77
CA ARG A 154 5.17 -21.65 15.69
C ARG A 154 3.90 -20.91 16.08
N LEU A 155 3.44 -21.08 17.32
CA LEU A 155 2.29 -20.33 17.84
C LEU A 155 2.56 -18.82 17.85
N ALA A 156 3.77 -18.40 18.24
CA ALA A 156 4.17 -17.00 18.20
C ALA A 156 4.21 -16.45 16.77
N ASP A 157 4.69 -17.24 15.80
CA ASP A 157 4.65 -16.87 14.37
C ASP A 157 3.22 -16.65 13.87
N GLU A 158 2.31 -17.59 14.16
CA GLU A 158 0.91 -17.49 13.73
C GLU A 158 0.19 -16.30 14.40
N ARG A 159 0.47 -16.03 15.68
CA ARG A 159 -0.07 -14.86 16.38
C ARG A 159 0.41 -13.54 15.77
N ARG A 160 1.70 -13.45 15.41
CA ARG A 160 2.21 -12.28 14.68
C ARG A 160 1.52 -12.11 13.32
N ARG A 161 1.32 -13.20 12.59
CA ARG A 161 0.58 -13.20 11.31
C ARG A 161 -0.86 -12.73 11.50
N LEU A 162 -1.54 -13.18 12.55
CA LEU A 162 -2.90 -12.77 12.88
C LEU A 162 -2.99 -11.25 13.03
N VAL A 163 -2.17 -10.67 13.91
CA VAL A 163 -2.15 -9.22 14.17
C VAL A 163 -1.85 -8.43 12.90
N ALA A 164 -0.90 -8.89 12.08
CA ALA A 164 -0.55 -8.23 10.82
C ALA A 164 -1.74 -8.25 9.83
N THR A 165 -2.43 -9.37 9.69
CA THR A 165 -3.61 -9.48 8.81
C THR A 165 -4.78 -8.63 9.33
N GLU A 166 -4.98 -8.54 10.65
CA GLU A 166 -6.01 -7.65 11.22
C GLU A 166 -5.71 -6.18 10.93
N ALA A 167 -4.47 -5.74 11.11
CA ALA A 167 -4.06 -4.37 10.78
C ALA A 167 -4.21 -4.07 9.28
N GLU A 168 -3.88 -5.03 8.41
CA GLU A 168 -4.09 -4.90 6.98
C GLU A 168 -5.58 -4.75 6.62
N LEU A 169 -6.45 -5.54 7.23
CA LEU A 169 -7.90 -5.45 7.02
C LEU A 169 -8.47 -4.10 7.48
N THR A 170 -7.95 -3.52 8.57
CA THR A 170 -8.32 -2.16 9.01
C THR A 170 -7.96 -1.13 7.94
N LEU A 171 -6.73 -1.16 7.42
CA LEU A 171 -6.31 -0.24 6.37
C LEU A 171 -7.16 -0.37 5.09
N HIS A 172 -7.53 -1.58 4.71
CA HIS A 172 -8.41 -1.80 3.55
C HIS A 172 -9.81 -1.22 3.79
N ALA A 173 -10.35 -1.34 5.01
CA ALA A 173 -11.63 -0.74 5.36
C ALA A 173 -11.57 0.79 5.29
N ASP A 174 -10.49 1.41 5.78
CA ASP A 174 -10.29 2.86 5.70
C ASP A 174 -10.22 3.36 4.24
N VAL A 175 -9.54 2.62 3.36
CA VAL A 175 -9.50 2.92 1.91
C VAL A 175 -10.89 2.73 1.28
N LEU A 176 -11.64 1.71 1.71
CA LEU A 176 -12.99 1.47 1.22
C LEU A 176 -13.93 2.64 1.57
N ASP A 177 -13.86 3.14 2.81
CA ASP A 177 -14.61 4.30 3.26
C ASP A 177 -14.24 5.55 2.45
N LEU A 178 -12.95 5.73 2.15
CA LEU A 178 -12.49 6.80 1.27
C LEU A 178 -13.12 6.67 -0.13
N CYS A 179 -13.11 5.48 -0.74
CA CYS A 179 -13.78 5.24 -2.03
C CYS A 179 -15.31 5.44 -1.96
N ASN A 180 -15.95 5.19 -0.82
CA ASN A 180 -17.39 5.41 -0.63
C ASN A 180 -17.75 6.89 -0.51
N ALA A 181 -16.83 7.72 -0.01
CA ALA A 181 -17.00 9.17 0.07
C ALA A 181 -16.82 9.90 -1.28
N HIS A 182 -16.43 9.20 -2.34
CA HIS A 182 -16.11 9.79 -3.63
C HIS A 182 -16.98 9.23 -4.77
N SER A 183 -17.24 10.08 -5.75
CA SER A 183 -17.88 9.70 -7.01
C SER A 183 -16.94 9.98 -8.19
N TYR A 184 -17.06 9.18 -9.24
CA TYR A 184 -16.31 9.36 -10.48
C TYR A 184 -17.29 9.61 -11.62
N ARG A 185 -16.98 10.61 -12.46
CA ARG A 185 -17.78 10.90 -13.65
C ARG A 185 -17.07 10.32 -14.87
N ALA A 186 -17.64 9.25 -15.41
CA ALA A 186 -17.23 8.68 -16.70
C ALA A 186 -18.07 9.26 -17.85
N ASP A 187 -17.45 9.38 -19.01
CA ASP A 187 -18.13 9.71 -20.26
C ASP A 187 -18.91 8.49 -20.81
N PRO A 188 -20.05 8.71 -21.48
CA PRO A 188 -20.70 7.63 -22.21
C PRO A 188 -19.78 7.12 -23.33
N ARG A 189 -19.58 5.80 -23.36
CA ARG A 189 -18.72 5.17 -24.36
C ARG A 189 -19.30 5.36 -25.77
N PRO A 190 -18.53 5.87 -26.75
CA PRO A 190 -19.02 6.05 -28.11
C PRO A 190 -19.29 4.70 -28.79
N ALA A 191 -20.44 4.59 -29.46
CA ALA A 191 -20.89 3.35 -30.12
C ALA A 191 -19.97 2.87 -31.26
N SER A 192 -19.12 3.75 -31.81
CA SER A 192 -18.22 3.48 -32.93
C SER A 192 -16.77 3.19 -32.53
N ALA A 193 -16.41 3.30 -31.25
CA ALA A 193 -15.09 2.91 -30.81
C ALA A 193 -15.00 1.39 -30.86
N GLY A 194 -14.34 0.85 -31.90
CA GLY A 194 -14.00 -0.56 -32.10
C GLY A 194 -13.04 -1.14 -31.05
N TRP A 195 -13.17 -0.71 -29.80
CA TRP A 195 -12.70 -1.42 -28.62
C TRP A 195 -13.62 -2.62 -28.40
N PRO A 196 -13.10 -3.80 -28.04
CA PRO A 196 -13.89 -5.02 -27.92
C PRO A 196 -15.08 -4.78 -26.98
N SER A 197 -16.28 -4.86 -27.55
CA SER A 197 -17.57 -4.55 -26.94
C SER A 197 -17.78 -5.31 -25.64
N ALA A 198 -17.54 -4.73 -24.47
CA ALA A 198 -17.85 -5.38 -23.17
C ALA A 198 -17.41 -6.88 -23.05
N SER A 199 -16.43 -7.28 -23.86
CA SER A 199 -16.04 -8.66 -24.19
C SER A 199 -14.55 -8.77 -24.49
N ARG A 200 -13.74 -7.83 -23.97
CA ARG A 200 -12.57 -8.32 -23.24
C ARG A 200 -13.16 -9.14 -22.12
N ASP A 201 -13.30 -10.43 -22.40
CA ASP A 201 -13.72 -11.45 -21.46
C ASP A 201 -13.08 -11.12 -20.13
N ARG A 202 -13.92 -10.60 -19.21
CA ARG A 202 -13.51 -10.16 -17.88
C ARG A 202 -12.97 -11.32 -17.05
N ASN A 203 -13.08 -12.55 -17.56
CA ASN A 203 -12.56 -13.82 -17.07
C ASN A 203 -11.55 -14.46 -18.05
N ARG A 204 -10.76 -13.68 -18.81
CA ARG A 204 -9.62 -14.29 -19.51
C ARG A 204 -8.70 -14.91 -18.47
N PRO A 205 -8.42 -16.22 -18.52
CA PRO A 205 -7.63 -16.90 -17.50
C PRO A 205 -6.21 -16.32 -17.37
N GLU A 206 -5.71 -15.65 -18.41
CA GLU A 206 -4.41 -14.97 -18.43
C GLU A 206 -4.40 -13.67 -17.60
N ASP A 207 -5.51 -12.94 -17.54
CA ASP A 207 -5.67 -11.71 -16.74
C ASP A 207 -5.99 -12.01 -15.26
N ASP A 208 -6.61 -13.16 -15.00
CA ASP A 208 -6.75 -13.78 -13.68
C ASP A 208 -5.42 -14.29 -13.16
N LEU A 209 -4.56 -14.86 -14.03
CA LEU A 209 -3.19 -15.27 -13.67
C LEU A 209 -2.32 -14.07 -13.26
N ILE A 210 -2.50 -12.90 -13.87
CA ILE A 210 -1.79 -11.68 -13.48
C ILE A 210 -2.35 -11.10 -12.19
N LEU A 211 -3.68 -11.12 -11.98
CA LEU A 211 -4.29 -10.75 -10.71
C LEU A 211 -3.89 -11.71 -9.58
N ASP A 212 -3.92 -13.01 -9.82
CA ASP A 212 -3.45 -14.03 -8.89
C ASP A 212 -1.95 -13.88 -8.64
N LEU A 213 -1.12 -13.60 -9.64
CA LEU A 213 0.30 -13.37 -9.47
C LEU A 213 0.59 -12.04 -8.72
N MET A 214 -0.18 -10.98 -8.97
CA MET A 214 -0.04 -9.69 -8.27
C MET A 214 -0.58 -9.77 -6.84
N MET A 215 -1.73 -10.42 -6.63
CA MET A 215 -2.29 -10.73 -5.32
C MET A 215 -1.37 -11.68 -4.56
N GLU A 216 -0.83 -12.72 -5.21
CA GLU A 216 0.20 -13.58 -4.63
C GLU A 216 1.45 -12.79 -4.29
N GLN A 217 1.90 -11.82 -5.11
CA GLN A 217 3.08 -11.01 -4.80
C GLN A 217 2.84 -9.99 -3.67
N LEU A 218 1.63 -9.43 -3.59
CA LEU A 218 1.19 -8.58 -2.47
C LEU A 218 1.12 -9.42 -1.18
N LEU A 219 0.59 -10.64 -1.23
CA LEU A 219 0.48 -11.57 -0.09
C LEU A 219 1.80 -12.29 0.27
N ARG A 220 2.73 -12.50 -0.68
CA ARG A 220 4.04 -13.17 -0.48
C ARG A 220 5.08 -12.25 0.15
N LYS A 221 4.91 -10.92 0.16
CA LYS A 221 5.84 -10.01 0.87
C LYS A 221 5.87 -10.22 2.39
N GLY A 222 4.96 -11.01 2.96
CA GLY A 222 5.04 -11.51 4.34
C GLY A 222 5.78 -12.86 4.53
N ARG A 223 6.48 -13.40 3.52
CA ARG A 223 7.17 -14.72 3.61
C ARG A 223 8.69 -14.70 3.33
N ARG A 224 9.31 -13.52 3.17
CA ARG A 224 10.77 -13.40 2.98
C ARG A 224 11.40 -12.36 3.92
N SER A 225 11.35 -12.62 5.22
CA SER A 225 12.40 -12.20 6.15
C SER A 225 12.53 -13.29 7.21
N GLY A 226 13.42 -14.24 6.96
CA GLY A 226 13.54 -15.44 7.77
C GLY A 226 14.50 -16.45 7.15
N ARG A 227 15.70 -16.00 6.82
CA ARG A 227 16.91 -16.82 6.78
C ARG A 227 18.06 -15.95 7.25
#